data_AF-A0A8D8AM59-F1
#
_entry.id   AF-A0A8D8AM59-F1
#
_cell.length_a   1.000
_cell.length_b   1.000
_cell.length_c   1.000
_cell.angle_alpha   90.00
_cell.angle_beta   90.00
_cell.angle_gamma   90.00
#
_symmetry.space_group_name_H-M   'P 1'
#
loop_
_entity.id
_entity.type
_entity.pdbx_description
1 polymer ?
#
loop_
_entity_poly.entity_id
_entity_poly.type
_entity_poly.pdbx_seq_one_letter_code
_entity_poly.pdbx_strand_id
1 'polypeptide(L)'
;MTFTRPSIPTCAAHLVLAGITGWSLKQLPATSSSATSGVPFMFMLLIFLLVHSLLGIFRHSHPDPHANLRKLYDLSALLTMLCPLPLLNTQLYLKCQPLLASSFLPLVYGYLLVSVLVPFTAGFVYSSINQRHKSGYVTTAMNLLNLAVLTWLSCSFDNLWGLGLAVSYGMKLFALPRLAERYSVVDLYIYGLGFFEIFAINVVIDAELYREEMGIR
;
A
#
# COMPACT_ATOMS: atom_id res chain seq x y z
N MET A 1 -18.02 27.93 -15.00
CA MET A 1 -16.89 27.59 -14.10
C MET A 1 -17.46 27.20 -12.76
N THR A 2 -17.54 25.91 -12.45
CA THR A 2 -17.99 25.42 -11.14
C THR A 2 -16.77 25.33 -10.23
N PHE A 3 -16.65 26.27 -9.29
CA PHE A 3 -15.67 26.21 -8.21
C PHE A 3 -15.90 24.92 -7.40
N THR A 4 -15.02 23.94 -7.53
CA THR A 4 -14.96 22.82 -6.59
C THR A 4 -14.41 23.37 -5.28
N ARG A 5 -15.27 23.52 -4.25
CA ARG A 5 -14.83 23.96 -2.93
C ARG A 5 -13.68 23.08 -2.42
N PRO A 6 -12.62 23.64 -1.81
CA PRO A 6 -11.59 22.84 -1.18
C PRO A 6 -12.21 21.93 -0.12
N SER A 7 -11.95 20.62 -0.18
CA SER A 7 -12.44 19.67 0.81
C SER A 7 -11.47 19.64 2.00
N ILE A 8 -11.69 20.58 2.93
CA ILE A 8 -11.05 20.60 4.26
C ILE A 8 -10.94 19.20 4.89
N PRO A 9 -11.98 18.34 4.90
CA PRO A 9 -11.86 16.99 5.48
C PRO A 9 -10.85 16.09 4.75
N THR A 10 -10.76 16.15 3.41
CA THR A 10 -9.77 15.40 2.63
C THR A 10 -8.36 15.89 2.88
N CYS A 11 -8.17 17.20 3.02
CA CYS A 11 -6.88 17.78 3.39
C CYS A 11 -6.45 17.31 4.79
N ALA A 12 -7.37 17.31 5.76
CA ALA A 12 -7.11 16.80 7.10
C ALA A 12 -6.80 15.31 7.12
N ALA A 13 -7.48 14.49 6.31
CA ALA A 13 -7.19 13.06 6.18
C ALA A 13 -5.77 12.82 5.64
N HIS A 14 -5.32 13.61 4.65
CA HIS A 14 -3.94 13.54 4.16
C HIS A 14 -2.94 13.99 5.23
N LEU A 15 -3.21 15.06 5.99
CA LEU A 15 -2.34 15.46 7.12
C LEU A 15 -2.18 14.35 8.15
N VAL A 16 -3.27 13.66 8.50
CA VAL A 16 -3.24 12.49 9.39
C VAL A 16 -2.40 11.37 8.78
N LEU A 17 -2.59 11.06 7.49
CA LEU A 17 -1.78 10.06 6.79
C LEU A 17 -0.28 10.43 6.84
N ALA A 18 0.10 11.66 6.51
CA ALA A 18 1.50 12.11 6.56
C ALA A 18 2.10 11.98 7.98
N GLY A 19 1.31 12.30 9.01
CA GLY A 19 1.72 12.11 10.40
C GLY A 19 1.98 10.63 10.74
N ILE A 20 1.08 9.74 10.31
CA ILE A 20 1.24 8.29 10.48
C ILE A 20 2.46 7.79 9.69
N THR A 21 2.67 8.28 8.47
CA THR A 21 3.83 7.89 7.64
C THR A 21 5.13 8.36 8.27
N GLY A 22 5.18 9.59 8.80
CA GLY A 22 6.34 10.12 9.52
C GLY A 22 6.65 9.30 10.78
N TRP A 23 5.62 8.90 11.54
CA TRP A 23 5.80 8.00 12.68
C TRP A 23 6.30 6.62 12.23
N SER A 24 5.72 6.05 11.18
CA SER A 24 6.12 4.74 10.64
C SER A 24 7.56 4.74 10.11
N LEU A 25 8.01 5.82 9.47
CA LEU A 25 9.39 6.01 9.00
C LEU A 25 10.38 6.04 10.17
N LYS A 26 10.00 6.63 11.31
CA LYS A 26 10.83 6.64 12.53
C LYS A 26 10.97 5.24 13.14
N GLN A 27 9.94 4.39 13.00
CA GLN A 27 9.90 3.06 13.58
C GLN A 27 10.55 1.98 12.71
N LEU A 28 10.81 2.26 11.44
CA LEU A 28 11.58 1.36 10.60
C LEU A 28 12.91 1.06 11.30
N PRO A 29 13.26 -0.22 11.50
CA PRO A 29 14.57 -0.59 12.01
C PRO A 29 15.61 0.14 11.17
N ALA A 30 16.48 0.92 11.81
CA ALA A 30 17.63 1.51 11.13
C ALA A 30 18.26 0.37 10.35
N THR A 31 18.48 0.56 9.04
CA THR A 31 19.14 -0.43 8.19
C THR A 31 20.45 -0.80 8.85
N SER A 32 20.40 -1.84 9.68
CA SER A 32 21.53 -2.31 10.43
C SER A 32 22.51 -2.75 9.37
N SER A 33 23.72 -2.27 9.54
CA SER A 33 24.91 -2.49 8.74
C SER A 33 25.33 -3.97 8.72
N SER A 34 24.38 -4.88 8.46
CA SER A 34 24.56 -6.31 8.27
C SER A 34 23.94 -6.72 6.93
N ALA A 35 24.73 -6.51 5.87
CA ALA A 35 24.97 -7.47 4.79
C ALA A 35 23.82 -8.31 4.20
N THR A 36 22.56 -7.89 4.28
CA THR A 36 21.49 -8.41 3.42
C THR A 36 21.08 -7.34 2.43
N SER A 37 21.72 -7.40 1.26
CA SER A 37 21.61 -6.49 0.11
C SER A 37 20.23 -6.57 -0.57
N GLY A 38 19.15 -6.28 0.17
CA GLY A 38 17.80 -6.23 -0.36
C GLY A 38 17.36 -4.80 -0.69
N VAL A 39 16.49 -4.64 -1.69
CA VAL A 39 15.83 -3.35 -1.96
C VAL A 39 14.88 -3.03 -0.80
N PRO A 40 14.96 -1.84 -0.16
CA PRO A 40 14.14 -1.52 1.01
C PRO A 40 12.71 -1.10 0.62
N PHE A 41 11.91 -2.06 0.15
CA PHE A 41 10.59 -1.81 -0.43
C PHE A 41 9.62 -1.13 0.55
N MET A 42 9.67 -1.46 1.84
CA MET A 42 8.83 -0.81 2.84
C MET A 42 9.18 0.67 3.02
N PHE A 43 10.47 1.01 3.03
CA PHE A 43 10.91 2.41 3.07
C PHE A 43 10.46 3.16 1.82
N MET A 44 10.64 2.57 0.63
CA MET A 44 10.17 3.18 -0.63
C MET A 44 8.65 3.39 -0.64
N LEU A 45 7.88 2.43 -0.12
CA LEU A 45 6.43 2.55 0.03
C LEU A 45 6.04 3.70 0.95
N LEU A 46 6.67 3.82 2.12
CA LEU A 46 6.37 4.91 3.06
C LEU A 46 6.75 6.28 2.47
N ILE A 47 7.90 6.41 1.81
CA ILE A 47 8.26 7.67 1.11
C ILE A 47 7.23 7.98 0.02
N PHE A 48 6.80 6.99 -0.75
CA PHE A 48 5.76 7.18 -1.76
C PHE A 48 4.42 7.63 -1.14
N LEU A 49 3.98 7.04 -0.04
CA LEU A 49 2.74 7.41 0.65
C LEU A 49 2.84 8.81 1.28
N LEU A 50 4.01 9.20 1.78
CA LEU A 50 4.28 10.56 2.25
C LEU A 50 4.13 11.57 1.11
N VAL A 51 4.75 11.29 -0.04
CA VAL A 51 4.62 12.15 -1.23
C VAL A 51 3.17 12.21 -1.71
N HIS A 52 2.46 11.07 -1.75
CA HIS A 52 1.04 11.02 -2.09
C HIS A 52 0.20 11.91 -1.15
N SER A 53 0.46 11.84 0.15
CA SER A 53 -0.21 12.67 1.14
C SER A 53 0.07 14.16 0.95
N LEU A 54 1.34 14.54 0.75
CA LEU A 54 1.73 15.92 0.47
C LEU A 54 1.04 16.47 -0.80
N LEU A 55 1.00 15.66 -1.88
CA LEU A 55 0.25 16.01 -3.09
C LEU A 55 -1.24 16.18 -2.80
N GLY A 56 -1.81 15.35 -1.94
CA GLY A 56 -3.18 15.46 -1.47
C GLY A 56 -3.47 16.76 -0.71
N ILE A 57 -2.57 17.17 0.19
CA ILE A 57 -2.64 18.43 0.93
C ILE A 57 -2.61 19.60 -0.05
N PHE A 58 -1.62 19.65 -0.97
CA PHE A 58 -1.51 20.74 -1.94
C PHE A 58 -2.71 20.81 -2.88
N ARG A 59 -3.24 19.66 -3.31
CA ARG A 59 -4.42 19.60 -4.19
C ARG A 59 -5.68 20.13 -3.51
N HIS A 60 -5.94 19.74 -2.27
CA HIS A 60 -7.22 20.03 -1.61
C HIS A 60 -7.19 21.29 -0.74
N SER A 61 -6.01 21.87 -0.49
CA SER A 61 -5.87 23.18 0.16
C SER A 61 -6.13 24.37 -0.78
N HIS A 62 -5.94 24.19 -2.09
CA HIS A 62 -6.15 25.24 -3.08
C HIS A 62 -7.52 25.10 -3.78
N PRO A 63 -8.32 26.18 -3.94
CA PRO A 63 -9.63 26.12 -4.59
C PRO A 63 -9.56 25.82 -6.09
N ASP A 64 -8.41 26.05 -6.73
CA ASP A 64 -8.19 25.73 -8.14
C ASP A 64 -6.77 25.16 -8.35
N PRO A 65 -6.54 23.86 -8.11
CA PRO A 65 -5.21 23.26 -8.21
C PRO A 65 -4.76 23.18 -9.68
N HIS A 66 -3.48 23.37 -9.97
CA HIS A 66 -2.96 23.31 -11.35
C HIS A 66 -3.26 21.94 -12.01
N ALA A 67 -3.52 21.92 -13.32
CA ALA A 67 -3.91 20.69 -14.04
C ALA A 67 -2.90 19.55 -13.89
N ASN A 68 -1.60 19.88 -13.86
CA ASN A 68 -0.53 18.90 -13.65
C ASN A 68 -0.55 18.30 -12.24
N LEU A 69 -0.88 19.09 -11.21
CA LEU A 69 -1.00 18.61 -9.84
C LEU A 69 -2.18 17.65 -9.70
N ARG A 70 -3.30 17.93 -10.37
CA ARG A 70 -4.46 17.02 -10.42
C ARG A 70 -4.07 15.66 -11.01
N LYS A 71 -3.42 15.68 -12.19
CA LYS A 71 -2.94 14.47 -12.87
C LYS A 71 -1.95 13.67 -12.03
N LEU A 72 -0.98 14.34 -11.40
CA LEU A 72 0.01 13.67 -10.55
C LEU A 72 -0.64 13.05 -9.32
N TYR A 73 -1.58 13.76 -8.68
CA TYR A 73 -2.36 13.20 -7.59
C TYR A 73 -3.19 12.00 -8.04
N ASP A 74 -3.92 12.08 -9.16
CA ASP A 74 -4.75 10.99 -9.66
C ASP A 74 -3.91 9.74 -9.99
N LEU A 75 -2.72 9.93 -10.57
CA LEU A 75 -1.76 8.85 -10.80
C LEU A 75 -1.26 8.27 -9.49
N SER A 76 -0.87 9.10 -8.53
CA SER A 76 -0.42 8.63 -7.22
C SER A 76 -1.53 7.89 -6.47
N ALA A 77 -2.78 8.35 -6.55
CA ALA A 77 -3.94 7.68 -5.97
C ALA A 77 -4.16 6.29 -6.58
N LEU A 78 -4.04 6.16 -7.90
CA LEU A 78 -4.04 4.85 -8.57
C LEU A 78 -2.93 3.94 -8.02
N LEU A 79 -1.70 4.44 -7.94
CA LEU A 79 -0.57 3.67 -7.42
C LEU A 79 -0.75 3.27 -5.94
N THR A 80 -1.38 4.11 -5.11
CA THR A 80 -1.72 3.72 -3.71
C THR A 80 -2.72 2.57 -3.63
N MET A 81 -3.52 2.33 -4.67
CA MET A 81 -4.44 1.20 -4.72
C MET A 81 -3.75 -0.10 -5.13
N LEU A 82 -2.62 -0.01 -5.85
CA LEU A 82 -1.95 -1.16 -6.48
C LEU A 82 -0.69 -1.59 -5.71
N CYS A 83 0.13 -0.64 -5.28
CA CYS A 83 1.48 -0.92 -4.80
C CYS A 83 1.61 -1.41 -3.34
N PRO A 84 0.76 -1.01 -2.37
CA PRO A 84 1.06 -1.28 -0.95
C PRO A 84 1.23 -2.76 -0.59
N LEU A 85 0.29 -3.62 -0.98
CA LEU A 85 0.37 -5.05 -0.66
C LEU A 85 1.49 -5.77 -1.44
N PRO A 86 1.66 -5.61 -2.76
CA PRO A 86 2.75 -6.25 -3.47
C PRO A 86 4.13 -5.87 -2.93
N LEU A 87 4.35 -4.59 -2.60
CA LEU A 87 5.62 -4.13 -2.04
C LEU A 87 5.88 -4.72 -0.66
N LEU A 88 4.85 -4.78 0.21
CA LEU A 88 4.95 -5.43 1.51
C LEU A 88 5.25 -6.92 1.38
N ASN A 89 4.48 -7.65 0.57
CA ASN A 89 4.68 -9.08 0.35
C ASN A 89 6.09 -9.37 -0.16
N THR A 90 6.58 -8.55 -1.10
CA THR A 90 7.95 -8.67 -1.63
C THR A 90 8.98 -8.44 -0.54
N GLN A 91 8.81 -7.41 0.30
CA GLN A 91 9.68 -7.15 1.45
C GLN A 91 9.72 -8.35 2.40
N LEU A 92 8.57 -8.95 2.71
CA LEU A 92 8.47 -10.10 3.60
C LEU A 92 9.10 -11.35 3.01
N TYR A 93 8.88 -11.63 1.72
CA TYR A 93 9.55 -12.71 1.01
C TYR A 93 11.07 -12.57 1.06
N LEU A 94 11.59 -11.37 0.82
CA LEU A 94 13.04 -11.13 0.85
C LEU A 94 13.61 -11.24 2.27
N LYS A 95 12.88 -10.83 3.30
CA LYS A 95 13.32 -11.01 4.70
C LYS A 95 13.28 -12.47 5.15
N CYS A 96 12.28 -13.22 4.70
CA CYS A 96 12.15 -14.64 5.01
C CYS A 96 12.97 -15.52 4.03
N GLN A 97 13.68 -14.92 3.08
CA GLN A 97 14.43 -15.61 2.04
C GLN A 97 15.40 -16.67 2.58
N PRO A 98 16.11 -16.51 3.70
CA PRO A 98 17.05 -17.56 4.12
C PRO A 98 16.37 -18.87 4.53
N LEU A 99 15.05 -18.84 4.76
CA LEU A 99 14.19 -20.01 5.01
C LEU A 99 13.59 -20.59 3.72
N LEU A 100 13.68 -19.88 2.60
CA LEU A 100 13.11 -20.22 1.29
C LEU A 100 14.24 -20.34 0.26
N ALA A 101 14.38 -21.48 -0.44
CA ALA A 101 15.52 -21.73 -1.33
C ALA A 101 15.91 -20.50 -2.22
N SER A 102 17.20 -20.16 -2.27
CA SER A 102 17.73 -18.95 -2.94
C SER A 102 17.33 -18.82 -4.42
N SER A 103 16.93 -19.92 -5.06
CA SER A 103 16.42 -20.01 -6.43
C SER A 103 15.11 -19.22 -6.68
N PHE A 104 14.41 -18.77 -5.65
CA PHE A 104 13.11 -18.09 -5.78
C PHE A 104 13.18 -16.57 -6.03
N LEU A 105 14.36 -15.94 -5.97
CA LEU A 105 14.54 -14.49 -6.14
C LEU A 105 13.89 -13.92 -7.43
N PRO A 106 14.13 -14.49 -8.64
CA PRO A 106 13.50 -13.99 -9.86
C PRO A 106 11.97 -14.10 -9.83
N LEU A 107 11.45 -15.13 -9.16
CA LEU A 107 10.01 -15.36 -9.04
C LEU A 107 9.36 -14.32 -8.11
N VAL A 108 10.04 -13.91 -7.04
CA VAL A 108 9.58 -12.86 -6.12
C VAL A 108 9.49 -11.50 -6.82
N TYR A 109 10.53 -11.09 -7.54
CA TYR A 109 10.49 -9.84 -8.30
C TYR A 109 9.52 -9.90 -9.50
N GLY A 110 9.41 -11.07 -10.15
CA GLY A 110 8.41 -11.32 -11.19
C GLY A 110 6.98 -11.20 -10.65
N TYR A 111 6.72 -11.73 -9.46
CA TYR A 111 5.45 -11.57 -8.76
C TYR A 111 5.12 -10.10 -8.48
N LEU A 112 6.08 -9.32 -7.95
CA LEU A 112 5.89 -7.88 -7.73
C LEU A 112 5.51 -7.18 -9.04
N LEU A 113 6.29 -7.45 -10.10
CA LEU A 113 6.09 -6.82 -11.39
C LEU A 113 4.71 -7.14 -11.97
N VAL A 114 4.31 -8.42 -11.97
CA VAL A 114 2.99 -8.85 -12.47
C VAL A 114 1.87 -8.26 -11.61
N SER A 115 2.05 -8.24 -10.28
CA SER A 115 1.05 -7.74 -9.35
C SER A 115 0.74 -6.25 -9.51
N VAL A 116 1.70 -5.47 -9.99
CA VAL A 116 1.51 -4.03 -10.25
C VAL A 116 1.16 -3.77 -11.72
N LEU A 117 1.89 -4.38 -12.66
CA LEU A 117 1.78 -4.06 -14.08
C LEU A 117 0.45 -4.52 -14.70
N VAL A 118 -0.06 -5.69 -14.30
CA VAL A 118 -1.35 -6.21 -14.82
C VAL A 118 -2.52 -5.29 -14.46
N PRO A 119 -2.78 -4.94 -13.19
CA PRO A 119 -3.89 -4.04 -12.88
C PRO A 119 -3.65 -2.61 -13.39
N PHE A 120 -2.40 -2.14 -13.43
CA PHE A 120 -2.06 -0.85 -14.01
C PHE A 120 -2.43 -0.80 -15.50
N THR A 121 -1.91 -1.74 -16.31
CA THR A 121 -2.21 -1.82 -17.74
C THR A 121 -3.71 -2.04 -18.02
N ALA A 122 -4.39 -2.86 -17.21
CA ALA A 122 -5.84 -3.01 -17.30
C ALA A 122 -6.58 -1.68 -17.07
N GLY A 123 -6.09 -0.82 -16.18
CA GLY A 123 -6.59 0.55 -15.98
C GLY A 123 -6.46 1.44 -17.22
N PHE A 124 -5.37 1.31 -17.98
CA PHE A 124 -5.19 2.04 -19.24
C PHE A 124 -6.05 1.47 -20.37
N VAL A 125 -6.02 0.15 -20.56
CA VAL A 125 -6.76 -0.55 -21.63
C VAL A 125 -8.26 -0.37 -21.48
N TYR A 126 -8.79 -0.53 -20.25
CA TYR A 126 -10.21 -0.39 -19.96
C TYR A 126 -10.56 1.01 -19.40
N SER A 127 -9.89 2.05 -19.89
CA SER A 127 -10.09 3.44 -19.44
C SER A 127 -11.44 4.03 -19.85
N SER A 128 -12.09 3.48 -20.89
CA SER A 128 -13.44 3.87 -21.30
C SER A 128 -14.47 3.61 -20.20
N ILE A 129 -15.41 4.55 -20.00
CA ILE A 129 -16.47 4.49 -18.98
C ILE A 129 -17.22 3.15 -19.05
N ASN A 130 -17.55 2.67 -20.26
CA ASN A 130 -18.29 1.44 -20.47
C ASN A 130 -17.51 0.18 -20.07
N GLN A 131 -16.18 0.25 -19.96
CA GLN A 131 -15.32 -0.89 -19.66
C GLN A 131 -14.60 -0.79 -18.31
N ARG A 132 -14.74 0.34 -17.60
CA ARG A 132 -14.05 0.61 -16.32
C ARG A 132 -14.30 -0.46 -15.25
N HIS A 133 -15.49 -1.09 -15.26
CA HIS A 133 -15.81 -2.21 -14.37
C HIS A 133 -14.85 -3.41 -14.54
N LYS A 134 -14.36 -3.66 -15.76
CA LYS A 134 -13.40 -4.75 -16.04
C LYS A 134 -12.06 -4.49 -15.38
N SER A 135 -11.55 -3.26 -15.45
CA SER A 135 -10.34 -2.85 -14.71
C SER A 135 -10.53 -3.00 -13.19
N GLY A 136 -11.73 -2.67 -12.69
CA GLY A 136 -12.10 -2.89 -11.30
C GLY A 136 -12.00 -4.36 -10.87
N TYR A 137 -12.52 -5.29 -11.69
CA TYR A 137 -12.41 -6.73 -11.43
C TYR A 137 -10.97 -7.23 -11.43
N VAL A 138 -10.15 -6.82 -12.39
CA VAL A 138 -8.73 -7.21 -12.45
C VAL A 138 -7.98 -6.70 -11.20
N THR A 139 -8.22 -5.45 -10.82
CA THR A 139 -7.60 -4.85 -9.62
C THR A 139 -8.02 -5.58 -8.36
N THR A 140 -9.31 -5.92 -8.23
CA THR A 140 -9.84 -6.65 -7.07
C THR A 140 -9.28 -8.07 -7.01
N ALA A 141 -9.23 -8.78 -8.13
CA ALA A 141 -8.65 -10.12 -8.20
C ALA A 141 -7.16 -10.12 -7.83
N MET A 142 -6.41 -9.13 -8.30
CA MET A 142 -5.00 -8.98 -7.95
C MET A 142 -4.80 -8.66 -6.47
N ASN A 143 -5.63 -7.78 -5.90
CA ASN A 143 -5.59 -7.48 -4.47
C ASN A 143 -5.95 -8.71 -3.62
N LEU A 144 -6.90 -9.55 -4.06
CA LEU A 144 -7.22 -10.81 -3.39
C LEU A 144 -6.07 -11.81 -3.44
N LEU A 145 -5.38 -11.93 -4.58
CA LEU A 145 -4.18 -12.75 -4.69
C LEU A 145 -3.08 -12.27 -3.73
N ASN A 146 -2.84 -10.95 -3.68
CA ASN A 146 -1.89 -10.35 -2.76
C ASN A 146 -2.28 -10.55 -1.30
N LEU A 147 -3.57 -10.50 -0.99
CA LEU A 147 -4.09 -10.76 0.34
C LEU A 147 -3.87 -12.23 0.75
N ALA A 148 -4.12 -13.17 -0.17
CA ALA A 148 -3.87 -14.59 0.06
C ALA A 148 -2.38 -14.88 0.33
N VAL A 149 -1.48 -14.22 -0.42
CA VAL A 149 -0.03 -14.30 -0.20
C VAL A 149 0.36 -13.74 1.17
N LEU A 150 -0.17 -12.58 1.56
CA LEU A 150 0.08 -12.00 2.88
C LEU A 150 -0.37 -12.96 3.99
N THR A 151 -1.58 -13.50 3.89
CA THR A 151 -2.12 -14.46 4.86
C THR A 151 -1.26 -15.72 4.93
N TRP A 152 -0.86 -16.26 3.79
CA TRP A 152 0.02 -17.43 3.74
C TRP A 152 1.36 -17.19 4.43
N LEU A 153 2.04 -16.07 4.10
CA LEU A 153 3.29 -15.68 4.74
C LEU A 153 3.09 -15.50 6.25
N SER A 154 2.04 -14.80 6.64
CA SER A 154 1.75 -14.51 8.04
C SER A 154 1.49 -15.78 8.85
N CYS A 155 0.73 -16.74 8.31
CA CYS A 155 0.53 -18.05 8.93
C CYS A 155 1.82 -18.88 9.00
N SER A 156 2.68 -18.78 7.99
CA SER A 156 3.93 -19.56 7.91
C SER A 156 4.97 -19.12 8.93
N PHE A 157 4.93 -17.85 9.35
CA PHE A 157 5.89 -17.23 10.28
C PHE A 157 5.24 -16.72 11.57
N ASP A 158 4.02 -17.19 11.89
CA ASP A 158 3.23 -16.81 13.07
C ASP A 158 3.09 -15.29 13.30
N ASN A 159 3.05 -14.52 12.21
CA ASN A 159 3.01 -13.06 12.24
C ASN A 159 1.57 -12.57 12.41
N LEU A 160 1.13 -12.42 13.65
CA LEU A 160 -0.25 -12.00 13.99
C LEU A 160 -0.58 -10.60 13.47
N TRP A 161 0.41 -9.70 13.37
CA TRP A 161 0.23 -8.39 12.75
C TRP A 161 -0.17 -8.51 11.28
N GLY A 162 0.38 -9.50 10.58
CA GLY A 162 0.11 -9.76 9.17
C GLY A 162 -1.29 -10.33 8.95
N LEU A 163 -1.76 -11.18 9.86
CA LEU A 163 -3.16 -11.64 9.88
C LEU A 163 -4.13 -10.49 10.17
N GLY A 164 -3.81 -9.63 11.14
CA GLY A 164 -4.58 -8.41 11.42
C GLY A 164 -4.64 -7.46 10.22
N LEU A 165 -3.51 -7.31 9.50
CA LEU A 165 -3.46 -6.55 8.25
C LEU A 165 -4.33 -7.18 7.17
N ALA A 166 -4.31 -8.51 7.03
CA ALA A 166 -5.12 -9.20 6.03
C ALA A 166 -6.62 -9.00 6.28
N VAL A 167 -7.06 -9.11 7.55
CA VAL A 167 -8.46 -8.86 7.92
C VAL A 167 -8.84 -7.40 7.68
N SER A 168 -8.03 -6.45 8.17
CA SER A 168 -8.31 -5.02 8.00
C SER A 168 -8.30 -4.58 6.53
N TYR A 169 -7.40 -5.11 5.71
CA TYR A 169 -7.37 -4.85 4.27
C TYR A 169 -8.54 -5.50 3.53
N GLY A 170 -8.97 -6.70 3.95
CA GLY A 170 -10.21 -7.32 3.47
C GLY A 170 -11.44 -6.45 3.75
N MET A 171 -11.53 -5.91 4.97
CA MET A 171 -12.58 -4.93 5.31
C MET A 171 -12.47 -3.66 4.45
N LYS A 172 -11.26 -3.17 4.19
CA LYS A 172 -11.03 -2.04 3.28
C LYS A 172 -11.54 -2.30 1.86
N LEU A 173 -11.36 -3.51 1.34
CA LEU A 173 -11.78 -3.86 -0.03
C LEU A 173 -13.30 -4.03 -0.16
N PHE A 174 -13.97 -4.62 0.84
CA PHE A 174 -15.38 -5.03 0.71
C PHE A 174 -16.36 -4.23 1.56
N ALA A 175 -15.97 -3.82 2.76
CA ALA A 175 -16.85 -3.14 3.70
C ALA A 175 -16.77 -1.61 3.57
N LEU A 176 -15.57 -1.03 3.51
CA LEU A 176 -15.42 0.43 3.44
C LEU A 176 -16.11 1.07 2.23
N PRO A 177 -16.10 0.49 1.00
CA PRO A 177 -16.81 1.11 -0.12
C PRO A 177 -18.32 1.19 0.12
N ARG A 178 -18.91 0.14 0.70
CA ARG A 178 -20.34 0.10 1.04
C ARG A 178 -20.69 1.07 2.17
N LEU A 179 -19.80 1.22 3.16
CA LEU A 179 -19.97 2.18 4.25
C LEU A 179 -19.82 3.62 3.75
N ALA A 180 -18.83 3.88 2.90
CA ALA A 180 -18.60 5.19 2.31
C ALA A 180 -19.81 5.64 1.47
N GLU A 181 -20.39 4.74 0.69
CA GLU A 181 -21.62 5.00 -0.07
C GLU A 181 -22.82 5.26 0.86
N ARG A 182 -23.03 4.41 1.87
CA ARG A 182 -24.16 4.52 2.79
C ARG A 182 -24.13 5.78 3.67
N TYR A 183 -22.95 6.18 4.12
CA TYR A 183 -22.78 7.29 5.06
C TYR A 183 -22.16 8.54 4.42
N SER A 184 -21.96 8.56 3.10
CA SER A 184 -21.38 9.68 2.34
C SER A 184 -20.02 10.17 2.87
N VAL A 185 -19.18 9.26 3.39
CA VAL A 185 -17.86 9.59 3.94
C VAL A 185 -16.81 9.58 2.83
N VAL A 186 -16.30 10.75 2.48
CA VAL A 186 -15.45 10.96 1.28
C VAL A 186 -14.00 10.51 1.47
N ASP A 187 -13.51 10.40 2.71
CA ASP A 187 -12.07 10.25 3.01
C ASP A 187 -11.68 8.91 3.66
N LEU A 188 -12.63 7.99 3.76
CA LEU A 188 -12.47 6.72 4.48
C LEU A 188 -11.32 5.85 3.92
N TYR A 189 -11.05 5.99 2.62
CA TYR A 189 -9.94 5.33 1.95
C TYR A 189 -8.55 5.81 2.45
N ILE A 190 -8.40 7.12 2.70
CA ILE A 190 -7.14 7.72 3.16
C ILE A 190 -6.84 7.27 4.59
N TYR A 191 -7.85 7.27 5.46
CA TYR A 191 -7.72 6.68 6.79
C TYR A 191 -7.37 5.19 6.73
N GLY A 192 -7.95 4.45 5.78
CA GLY A 192 -7.60 3.05 5.52
C GLY A 192 -6.13 2.84 5.11
N LEU A 193 -5.50 3.80 4.41
CA LEU A 193 -4.06 3.77 4.15
C LEU A 193 -3.25 3.99 5.43
N GLY A 194 -3.70 4.87 6.33
CA GLY A 194 -3.06 5.07 7.64
C GLY A 194 -3.09 3.80 8.50
N PHE A 195 -4.24 3.12 8.57
CA PHE A 195 -4.33 1.81 9.24
C PHE A 195 -3.41 0.77 8.58
N PHE A 196 -3.37 0.73 7.24
CA PHE A 196 -2.45 -0.15 6.53
C PHE A 196 -1.00 0.09 6.95
N GLU A 197 -0.53 1.35 7.02
CA GLU A 197 0.84 1.67 7.40
C GLU A 197 1.18 1.20 8.82
N ILE A 198 0.28 1.45 9.79
CA ILE A 198 0.47 1.04 11.19
C ILE A 198 0.62 -0.47 11.30
N PHE A 199 -0.22 -1.24 10.61
CA PHE A 199 -0.08 -2.69 10.62
C PHE A 199 1.18 -3.12 9.85
N ALA A 200 1.38 -2.63 8.62
CA ALA A 200 2.49 -3.01 7.76
C ALA A 200 3.86 -2.80 8.40
N ILE A 201 4.06 -1.70 9.15
CA ILE A 201 5.33 -1.49 9.86
C ILE A 201 5.55 -2.54 10.95
N ASN A 202 4.51 -2.89 11.71
CA ASN A 202 4.60 -3.93 12.73
C ASN A 202 4.82 -5.31 12.13
N VAL A 203 4.22 -5.62 10.97
CA VAL A 203 4.49 -6.86 10.22
C VAL A 203 5.98 -6.97 9.89
N VAL A 204 6.59 -5.89 9.40
CA VAL A 204 8.02 -5.88 9.02
C VAL A 204 8.94 -5.96 10.24
N ILE A 205 8.59 -5.30 11.34
CA ILE A 205 9.35 -5.37 12.60
C ILE A 205 9.30 -6.79 13.16
N ASP A 206 8.12 -7.39 13.24
CA ASP A 206 7.90 -8.74 13.74
C ASP A 206 8.66 -9.79 12.90
N ALA A 207 8.62 -9.65 11.57
CA ALA A 207 9.41 -10.49 10.68
C ALA A 207 10.92 -10.34 10.87
N GLU A 208 11.41 -9.15 11.25
CA GLU A 208 12.83 -8.94 11.56
C GLU A 208 13.22 -9.57 12.89
N LEU A 209 12.39 -9.41 13.92
CA LEU A 209 12.60 -10.04 15.22
C LEU A 209 12.65 -11.56 15.09
N TYR A 210 11.70 -12.15 14.36
CA TYR A 210 11.69 -13.58 14.08
C TYR A 210 12.97 -14.04 13.36
N ARG A 211 13.44 -13.26 12.38
CA ARG A 211 14.68 -13.56 11.67
C ARG A 211 15.90 -13.52 12.59
N GLU A 212 15.99 -12.52 13.47
CA GLU A 212 17.06 -12.40 14.47
C GLU A 212 17.05 -13.57 15.45
N GLU A 213 15.87 -13.96 15.95
CA GLU A 213 15.70 -15.12 16.84
C GLU A 213 16.16 -16.44 16.20
N MET A 214 15.92 -16.59 14.89
CA MET A 214 16.36 -17.75 14.11
C MET A 214 17.85 -17.73 13.75
N GLY A 215 18.60 -16.70 14.16
CA GLY A 215 20.04 -16.57 13.90
C GLY A 215 20.39 -16.32 12.43
N ILE A 216 19.42 -15.84 11.65
CA ILE A 216 19.55 -15.64 10.21
C ILE A 216 20.17 -14.26 9.95
N ARG A 217 21.49 -14.24 9.69
CA ARG A 217 22.23 -13.02 9.34
C ARG A 217 22.10 -12.63 7.88
#